data_AF-A0A4P6I2G6-F1
#
_entry.id   AF-A0A4P6I2G6-F1
#
_cell.length_a   1.000
_cell.length_b   1.000
_cell.length_c   1.000
_cell.angle_alpha   90.00
_cell.angle_beta   90.00
_cell.angle_gamma   90.00
#
_symmetry.space_group_name_H-M   'P 1'
#
loop_
_entity.id
_entity.type
_entity.pdbx_description
1 polymer ?
#
loop_
_entity_poly.entity_id
_entity_poly.type
_entity_poly.pdbx_seq_one_letter_code
_entity_poly.pdbx_strand_id
1 'polypeptide(L)'
;MAEGSRQFGAGSLIAVFIVGIGLGWLVSSRQALLDRRASDGAGFEDVRKRFADESMRRLDLSPEQRRVYLDAWENGRRDFDLALGRMRPEIDAVFSRIDARVRPILSPRQLAVYDRIEAERRAHMPQRPAGAD
;
A
#
# COMPACT_ATOMS: atom_id res chain seq x y z
N MET A 1 -27.02 39.92 -39.83
CA MET A 1 -27.23 38.68 -39.06
C MET A 1 -26.00 37.80 -39.20
N ALA A 2 -25.13 37.66 -38.19
CA ALA A 2 -24.16 36.53 -38.03
C ALA A 2 -23.17 36.66 -36.83
N GLU A 3 -23.43 37.46 -35.80
CA GLU A 3 -22.48 37.59 -34.66
C GLU A 3 -22.93 36.94 -33.35
N GLY A 4 -24.23 36.65 -33.20
CA GLY A 4 -24.78 36.08 -31.97
C GLY A 4 -24.57 34.57 -31.76
N SER A 5 -24.14 33.81 -32.78
CA SER A 5 -24.06 32.34 -32.69
C SER A 5 -22.72 31.79 -32.19
N ARG A 6 -21.62 32.57 -32.33
CA ARG A 6 -20.27 32.11 -31.95
C ARG A 6 -20.01 32.16 -30.44
N GLN A 7 -20.63 33.10 -29.73
CA GLN A 7 -20.45 33.24 -28.28
C GLN A 7 -21.12 32.12 -27.47
N PHE A 8 -22.29 31.61 -27.91
CA PHE A 8 -22.95 30.48 -27.26
C PHE A 8 -22.18 29.15 -27.42
N GLY A 9 -21.57 28.92 -28.58
CA GLY A 9 -20.74 27.73 -28.83
C GLY A 9 -19.45 27.72 -27.99
N ALA A 10 -18.78 28.88 -27.89
CA ALA A 10 -17.55 29.00 -27.10
C ALA A 10 -17.79 28.84 -25.58
N GLY A 11 -18.87 29.45 -25.04
CA GLY A 11 -19.23 29.30 -23.63
C GLY A 11 -19.60 27.87 -23.25
N SER A 12 -20.32 27.17 -24.14
CA SER A 12 -20.65 25.74 -23.98
C SER A 12 -19.40 24.85 -23.97
N LEU A 13 -18.45 25.08 -24.89
CA LEU A 13 -17.20 24.33 -24.95
C LEU A 13 -16.32 24.55 -23.72
N ILE A 14 -16.25 25.78 -23.22
CA ILE A 14 -15.50 26.12 -22.00
C ILE A 14 -16.14 25.43 -20.78
N ALA A 15 -17.47 25.43 -20.68
CA ALA A 15 -18.17 24.74 -19.59
C ALA A 15 -17.92 23.22 -19.61
N VAL A 16 -18.01 22.59 -20.79
CA VAL A 16 -17.71 21.15 -20.95
C VAL A 16 -16.25 20.86 -20.63
N PHE A 17 -15.33 21.73 -21.02
CA PHE A 17 -13.90 21.59 -20.73
C PHE A 17 -13.59 21.70 -19.24
N ILE A 18 -14.17 22.68 -18.54
CA ILE A 18 -14.01 22.85 -17.08
C ILE A 18 -14.60 21.64 -16.34
N VAL A 19 -15.78 21.16 -16.75
CA VAL A 19 -16.40 19.96 -16.14
C VAL A 19 -15.57 18.72 -16.43
N GLY A 20 -15.03 18.56 -17.65
CA GLY A 20 -14.16 17.46 -18.02
C GLY A 20 -12.85 17.44 -17.22
N ILE A 21 -12.22 18.59 -17.03
CA ILE A 21 -11.03 18.73 -16.17
C ILE A 21 -11.37 18.41 -14.72
N GLY A 22 -12.48 18.95 -14.20
CA GLY A 22 -12.93 18.69 -12.84
C GLY A 22 -13.20 17.21 -12.56
N LEU A 23 -13.88 16.53 -13.48
CA LEU A 23 -14.14 15.09 -13.39
C LEU A 23 -12.85 14.26 -13.55
N GLY A 24 -11.97 14.64 -14.48
CA GLY A 24 -10.66 14.01 -14.65
C GLY A 24 -9.80 14.13 -13.39
N TRP A 25 -9.77 15.30 -12.78
CA TRP A 25 -9.03 15.57 -11.54
C TRP A 25 -9.61 14.83 -10.34
N LEU A 26 -10.94 14.74 -10.25
CA LEU A 26 -11.63 14.01 -9.18
C LEU A 26 -11.39 12.49 -9.29
N VAL A 27 -11.43 11.93 -10.50
CA VAL A 27 -11.13 10.52 -10.76
C VAL A 27 -9.66 10.23 -10.51
N SER A 28 -8.73 11.05 -11.01
CA SER A 28 -7.29 10.85 -10.79
C SER A 28 -6.90 11.03 -9.33
N SER A 29 -7.53 11.97 -8.61
CA SER A 29 -7.31 12.16 -7.17
C SER A 29 -7.86 10.98 -6.37
N ARG A 30 -9.00 10.41 -6.77
CA ARG A 30 -9.55 9.20 -6.16
C ARG A 30 -8.66 7.99 -6.44
N GLN A 31 -8.16 7.85 -7.67
CA GLN A 31 -7.22 6.80 -8.06
C GLN A 31 -5.92 6.91 -7.25
N ALA A 32 -5.32 8.11 -7.15
CA ALA A 32 -4.11 8.34 -6.38
C ALA A 32 -4.31 8.10 -4.87
N LEU A 33 -5.50 8.38 -4.34
CA LEU A 33 -5.86 8.04 -2.95
C LEU A 33 -6.07 6.54 -2.74
N LEU A 34 -6.59 5.83 -3.75
CA LEU A 34 -6.73 4.37 -3.74
C LEU A 34 -5.37 3.68 -3.90
N ASP A 35 -4.51 4.18 -4.77
CA ASP A 35 -3.14 3.69 -4.97
C ASP A 35 -2.30 3.94 -3.72
N ARG A 36 -2.43 5.12 -3.09
CA ARG A 36 -1.78 5.40 -1.80
C ARG A 36 -2.29 4.50 -0.68
N ARG A 37 -3.61 4.28 -0.59
CA ARG A 37 -4.20 3.31 0.36
C ARG A 37 -3.77 1.88 0.09
N ALA A 38 -3.58 1.48 -1.17
CA ALA A 38 -3.07 0.17 -1.53
C ALA A 38 -1.60 0.01 -1.11
N SER A 39 -0.78 1.06 -1.23
CA SER A 39 0.60 1.04 -0.77
C SER A 39 0.78 1.07 0.75
N ASP A 40 -0.19 1.61 1.50
CA ASP A 40 -0.07 1.78 2.96
C ASP A 40 -0.31 0.49 3.79
N GLY A 41 -0.81 -0.59 3.18
CA GLY A 41 -1.03 -1.87 3.87
C GLY A 41 -0.79 -3.15 3.04
N ALA A 42 -0.79 -3.07 1.71
CA ALA A 42 -0.66 -4.22 0.82
C ALA A 42 0.65 -4.25 0.00
N GLY A 43 1.55 -3.29 0.25
CA GLY A 43 2.63 -2.94 -0.67
C GLY A 43 3.68 -4.02 -0.95
N PHE A 44 4.08 -4.85 0.02
CA PHE A 44 5.16 -5.82 -0.21
C PHE A 44 4.68 -7.10 -0.91
N GLU A 45 3.62 -7.72 -0.40
CA GLU A 45 3.08 -8.95 -0.98
C GLU A 45 2.49 -8.73 -2.38
N ASP A 46 1.83 -7.60 -2.62
CA ASP A 46 1.31 -7.29 -3.94
C ASP A 46 2.42 -6.95 -4.94
N VAL A 47 3.48 -6.25 -4.52
CA VAL A 47 4.66 -6.00 -5.37
C VAL A 47 5.38 -7.32 -5.67
N ARG A 48 5.52 -8.20 -4.67
CA ARG A 48 6.12 -9.53 -4.85
C ARG A 48 5.33 -10.39 -5.84
N LYS A 49 3.99 -10.45 -5.69
CA LYS A 49 3.11 -11.18 -6.62
C LYS A 49 3.23 -10.64 -8.03
N ARG A 50 3.16 -9.32 -8.22
CA ARG A 50 3.34 -8.68 -9.53
C ARG A 50 4.71 -9.01 -10.14
N PHE A 51 5.77 -9.01 -9.33
CA PHE A 51 7.10 -9.36 -9.81
C PHE A 51 7.20 -10.84 -10.23
N ALA A 52 6.61 -11.74 -9.44
CA ALA A 52 6.55 -13.16 -9.77
C ALA A 52 5.77 -13.40 -11.07
N ASP A 53 4.58 -12.80 -11.20
CA ASP A 53 3.74 -12.91 -12.40
C ASP A 53 4.45 -12.37 -13.64
N GLU A 54 5.14 -11.23 -13.52
CA GLU A 54 5.90 -10.65 -14.62
C GLU A 54 7.09 -11.52 -15.03
N SER A 55 7.80 -12.07 -14.04
CA SER A 55 8.92 -13.00 -14.27
C SER A 55 8.43 -14.27 -14.98
N MET A 56 7.29 -14.80 -14.55
CA MET A 56 6.67 -15.97 -15.18
C MET A 56 6.24 -15.73 -16.62
N ARG A 57 5.85 -14.50 -16.97
CA ARG A 57 5.46 -14.11 -18.32
C ARG A 57 6.65 -13.89 -19.25
N ARG A 58 7.75 -13.33 -18.74
CA ARG A 58 8.89 -12.91 -19.57
C ARG A 58 10.00 -13.95 -19.71
N LEU A 59 10.12 -14.88 -18.77
CA LEU A 59 11.25 -15.81 -18.72
C LEU A 59 11.02 -17.11 -19.49
N ASP A 60 9.85 -17.30 -20.11
CA ASP A 60 9.49 -18.49 -20.90
C ASP A 60 9.88 -19.81 -20.21
N LEU A 61 9.64 -19.88 -18.89
CA LEU A 61 10.04 -21.01 -18.06
C LEU A 61 9.31 -22.29 -18.45
N SER A 62 10.06 -23.39 -18.56
CA SER A 62 9.46 -24.73 -18.65
C SER A 62 8.63 -25.05 -17.40
N PRO A 63 7.71 -26.03 -17.44
CA PRO A 63 6.91 -26.41 -16.27
C PRO A 63 7.77 -26.77 -15.05
N GLU A 64 8.92 -27.42 -15.27
CA GLU A 64 9.84 -27.79 -14.20
C GLU A 64 10.58 -26.59 -13.63
N GLN A 65 11.07 -25.68 -14.47
CA GLN A 65 11.71 -24.43 -14.04
C GLN A 65 10.74 -23.53 -13.29
N ARG A 66 9.48 -23.47 -13.75
CA ARG A 66 8.40 -22.74 -13.09
C ARG A 66 8.16 -23.25 -11.66
N ARG A 67 8.15 -24.58 -11.46
CA ARG A 67 8.01 -25.19 -10.15
C ARG A 67 9.15 -24.78 -9.22
N VAL A 68 10.40 -24.91 -9.69
CA VAL A 68 11.59 -24.54 -8.90
C VAL A 68 11.59 -23.06 -8.54
N TYR A 69 11.19 -22.19 -9.49
CA TYR A 69 11.12 -20.75 -9.27
C TYR A 69 10.12 -20.37 -8.17
N LEU A 70 8.91 -20.93 -8.20
CA LEU A 70 7.89 -20.68 -7.19
C LEU A 70 8.30 -21.22 -5.82
N ASP A 71 8.90 -22.41 -5.78
CA ASP A 71 9.36 -23.02 -4.53
C ASP A 71 10.47 -22.18 -3.87
N ALA A 72 11.42 -21.67 -4.65
CA ALA A 72 12.47 -20.78 -4.15
C ALA A 72 11.91 -19.50 -3.50
N TRP A 73 10.89 -18.88 -4.11
CA TRP A 73 10.22 -17.72 -3.54
C TRP A 73 9.45 -18.02 -2.26
N GLU A 74 8.77 -19.16 -2.21
CA GLU A 74 8.02 -19.58 -1.03
C GLU A 74 8.96 -19.94 0.13
N ASN A 75 10.09 -20.59 -0.16
CA ASN A 75 11.14 -20.88 0.82
C ASN A 75 11.74 -19.58 1.36
N GLY A 76 12.11 -18.64 0.48
CA GLY A 76 12.61 -17.33 0.89
C GLY A 76 11.61 -16.54 1.75
N ARG A 77 10.31 -16.64 1.45
CA ARG A 77 9.25 -16.03 2.27
C ARG A 77 9.22 -16.61 3.68
N ARG A 78 9.27 -17.94 3.80
CA ARG A 78 9.31 -18.62 5.11
C ARG A 78 10.55 -18.24 5.91
N ASP A 79 11.71 -18.16 5.27
CA ASP A 79 12.96 -17.76 5.93
C ASP A 79 12.90 -16.32 6.44
N PHE A 80 12.31 -15.42 5.65
CA PHE A 80 12.08 -14.03 6.06
C PHE A 80 11.10 -13.93 7.24
N ASP A 81 9.99 -14.66 7.20
CA ASP A 81 9.00 -14.70 8.29
C ASP A 81 9.64 -15.23 9.59
N LEU A 82 10.49 -16.26 9.49
CA LEU A 82 11.26 -16.78 10.63
C LEU A 82 12.25 -15.75 11.18
N ALA A 83 12.98 -15.06 10.30
CA ALA A 83 13.93 -14.02 10.71
C ALA A 83 13.22 -12.85 11.42
N LEU A 84 12.13 -12.35 10.85
CA LEU A 84 11.30 -11.33 11.48
C LEU A 84 10.71 -11.79 12.82
N GLY A 85 10.25 -13.04 12.87
CA GLY A 85 9.73 -13.65 14.09
C GLY A 85 10.77 -13.69 15.22
N ARG A 86 12.04 -13.96 14.89
CA ARG A 86 13.16 -13.92 15.85
C ARG A 86 13.49 -12.51 16.31
N MET A 87 13.47 -11.53 15.40
CA MET A 87 13.77 -10.12 15.68
C MET A 87 12.61 -9.36 16.36
N ARG A 88 11.46 -10.02 16.52
CA ARG A 88 10.24 -9.41 17.03
C ARG A 88 10.44 -8.75 18.42
N PRO A 89 11.12 -9.38 19.40
CA PRO A 89 11.32 -8.76 20.71
C PRO A 89 12.11 -7.45 20.63
N GLU A 90 13.16 -7.39 19.80
CA GLU A 90 13.95 -6.18 19.62
C GLU A 90 13.13 -5.07 18.95
N ILE A 91 12.33 -5.43 17.93
CA ILE A 91 11.42 -4.52 17.24
C ILE A 91 10.36 -3.96 18.19
N ASP A 92 9.71 -4.82 18.98
CA ASP A 92 8.70 -4.41 19.97
C ASP A 92 9.33 -3.51 21.04
N ALA A 93 10.56 -3.79 21.47
CA ALA A 93 11.28 -2.95 22.42
C ALA A 93 11.60 -1.56 21.84
N VAL A 94 11.94 -1.45 20.55
CA VAL A 94 12.11 -0.16 19.87
C VAL A 94 10.78 0.62 19.87
N PHE A 95 9.68 -0.01 19.48
CA PHE A 95 8.37 0.66 19.45
C PHE A 95 7.90 1.09 20.83
N SER A 96 8.09 0.26 21.86
CA SER A 96 7.77 0.61 23.25
C SER A 96 8.53 1.88 23.71
N ARG A 97 9.80 2.03 23.34
CA ARG A 97 10.57 3.26 23.64
C ARG A 97 10.06 4.49 22.90
N ILE A 98 9.59 4.33 21.66
CA ILE A 98 8.97 5.42 20.91
C ILE A 98 7.64 5.81 21.55
N ASP A 99 6.80 4.83 21.86
CA ASP A 99 5.50 5.03 22.53
C ASP A 99 5.64 5.77 23.85
N ALA A 100 6.63 5.40 24.67
CA ALA A 100 6.90 6.07 25.94
C ALA A 100 7.23 7.56 25.78
N ARG A 101 7.81 7.96 24.64
CA ARG A 101 8.14 9.36 24.33
C ARG A 101 6.99 10.10 23.66
N VAL A 102 6.23 9.43 22.81
CA VAL A 102 5.18 10.03 22.00
C VAL A 102 3.87 10.18 22.77
N ARG A 103 3.44 9.15 23.52
CA ARG A 103 2.14 9.17 24.22
C ARG A 103 1.95 10.39 25.15
N PRO A 104 2.94 10.83 25.95
CA PRO A 104 2.75 11.95 26.87
C PRO A 104 2.51 13.31 26.20
N ILE A 105 2.94 13.48 24.94
CA ILE A 105 2.78 14.76 24.22
C ILE A 105 1.48 14.84 23.42
N LEU A 106 0.69 13.75 23.37
CA LEU A 106 -0.56 13.70 22.63
C LEU A 106 -1.73 14.18 23.49
N SER A 107 -2.63 14.95 22.89
CA SER A 107 -3.94 15.21 23.49
C SER A 107 -4.79 13.93 23.54
N PRO A 108 -5.83 13.86 24.40
CA PRO A 108 -6.69 12.67 24.51
C PRO A 108 -7.28 12.21 23.16
N ARG A 109 -7.66 13.17 22.30
CA ARG A 109 -8.17 12.87 20.95
C ARG A 109 -7.10 12.27 20.05
N GLN A 110 -5.87 12.75 20.12
CA GLN A 110 -4.76 12.25 19.31
C GLN A 110 -4.32 10.87 19.79
N LEU A 111 -4.33 10.62 21.11
CA LEU A 111 -4.00 9.33 21.68
C LEU A 111 -4.95 8.23 21.17
N ALA A 112 -6.25 8.51 21.10
CA ALA A 112 -7.23 7.55 20.58
C ALA A 112 -6.99 7.20 19.10
N VAL A 113 -6.51 8.15 18.28
CA VAL A 113 -6.11 7.90 16.89
C VAL A 113 -4.81 7.10 16.84
N TYR A 114 -3.83 7.48 17.66
CA TYR A 114 -2.55 6.79 17.77
C TYR A 114 -2.71 5.32 18.16
N ASP A 115 -3.53 5.03 19.17
CA ASP A 115 -3.81 3.66 19.61
C ASP A 115 -4.47 2.80 18.52
N ARG A 116 -5.32 3.41 17.67
CA ARG A 116 -5.91 2.71 16.51
C ARG A 116 -4.83 2.34 15.48
N ILE A 117 -3.94 3.29 15.16
CA ILE A 117 -2.84 3.06 14.21
C ILE A 117 -1.90 1.96 14.72
N GLU A 118 -1.56 1.98 16.02
CA GLU A 118 -0.70 0.94 16.62
C GLU A 118 -1.39 -0.43 16.71
N ALA A 119 -2.71 -0.48 16.90
CA ALA A 119 -3.47 -1.73 16.81
C ALA A 119 -3.48 -2.30 15.40
N GLU A 120 -3.68 -1.47 14.38
CA GLU A 120 -3.59 -1.87 12.97
C GLU A 120 -2.19 -2.40 12.63
N ARG A 121 -1.13 -1.69 13.04
CA ARG A 121 0.26 -2.14 12.85
C ARG A 121 0.52 -3.51 13.46
N ARG A 122 0.10 -3.74 14.71
CA ARG A 122 0.31 -5.03 15.40
C ARG A 122 -0.39 -6.19 14.70
N ALA A 123 -1.56 -5.94 14.11
CA ALA A 123 -2.32 -6.97 13.38
C ALA A 123 -1.63 -7.43 12.08
N HIS A 124 -0.78 -6.60 11.48
CA HIS A 124 -0.07 -6.90 10.23
C HIS A 124 1.32 -7.52 10.43
N MET A 125 1.82 -7.63 11.66
CA MET A 125 3.10 -8.29 11.91
C MET A 125 2.95 -9.81 11.95
N PRO A 126 3.89 -10.57 11.33
CA PRO A 126 3.87 -12.03 11.40
C PRO A 126 3.93 -12.51 12.86
N GLN A 127 3.23 -13.63 13.13
CA GLN A 127 3.18 -14.22 14.46
C GLN A 127 4.56 -14.74 14.87
N ARG A 128 4.88 -14.65 16.17
CA ARG A 128 6.09 -15.27 16.73
C ARG A 128 6.07 -16.77 16.40
N PRO A 129 7.10 -17.33 15.74
CA PRO A 129 7.17 -18.76 15.53
C PRO A 129 7.19 -19.45 16.90
N ALA A 130 6.37 -20.49 17.07
CA ALA A 130 6.35 -21.28 18.29
C ALA A 130 7.73 -21.96 18.49
N GLY A 131 8.32 -21.82 19.68
CA GLY A 131 9.59 -22.46 20.03
C GLY A 131 10.85 -21.59 19.87
N ALA A 132 10.73 -20.26 19.92
CA ALA A 132 11.87 -19.33 19.98
C ALA A 132 12.24 -18.94 21.44
N ASP A 133 12.17 -19.90 22.35
CA ASP A 133 12.52 -19.78 23.78
C ASP A 133 13.75 -20.64 24.08
#